data_AF-A0AAW8VXM5-F1
#
_entry.id   AF-A0AAW8VXM5-F1
#
_cell.length_a   1.000
_cell.length_b   1.000
_cell.length_c   1.000
_cell.angle_alpha   90.00
_cell.angle_beta   90.00
_cell.angle_gamma   90.00
#
_symmetry.space_group_name_H-M   'P 1'
#
loop_
_entity.id
_entity.type
_entity.pdbx_description
1 polymer ?
#
loop_
_entity_poly.entity_id
_entity_poly.type
_entity_poly.pdbx_seq_one_letter_code
_entity_poly.pdbx_strand_id
1 'polypeptide(L)' 'MVKLIKTKYGYVTPQEAEMDAHLDKWCKDKRRAKKHGAFSLEKKRRKQHAKDKKMPLS' A
#
# COMPACT_ATOMS: atom_id res chain seq x y z
N MET A 1 31.81 15.56 -1.26
CA MET A 1 31.73 15.01 0.12
C MET A 1 30.39 14.32 0.27
N VAL A 2 30.37 13.05 0.67
CA VAL A 2 29.12 12.34 0.97
C VAL A 2 28.51 12.98 2.21
N LYS A 3 27.31 13.56 2.09
CA LYS A 3 26.60 14.14 3.23
C LYS A 3 26.01 13.00 4.04
N LEU A 4 26.69 12.63 5.13
CA LEU A 4 26.18 11.61 6.04
C LEU A 4 25.00 12.15 6.84
N ILE A 5 23.97 11.32 6.98
CA ILE A 5 22.76 11.62 7.73
C ILE A 5 22.98 11.18 9.18
N LYS A 6 22.83 12.10 10.13
CA LYS A 6 22.89 11.79 11.56
C LYS A 6 21.59 11.10 11.99
N THR A 7 21.70 9.91 12.54
CA THR A 7 20.59 9.15 13.12
C THR A 7 20.79 8.95 14.62
N LYS A 8 19.82 8.34 15.29
CA LYS A 8 19.90 8.01 16.73
C LYS A 8 21.11 7.12 17.07
N TYR A 9 21.58 6.32 16.11
CA TYR A 9 22.60 5.29 16.33
C TYR A 9 23.94 5.57 15.61
N GLY A 10 24.09 6.74 14.98
CA GLY A 10 25.33 7.10 14.31
C GLY A 10 25.12 7.91 13.04
N TYR A 11 26.03 7.74 12.08
CA TYR A 11 25.97 8.38 10.77
C TYR A 11 25.70 7.33 9.71
N VAL A 12 24.79 7.63 8.80
CA VAL A 12 24.33 6.73 7.76
C VAL A 12 24.51 7.42 6.42
N THR A 13 24.89 6.67 5.39
CA THR A 13 24.97 7.25 4.04
C THR A 13 23.57 7.54 3.49
N PRO A 14 23.40 8.50 2.58
CA PRO A 14 22.11 8.76 1.95
C PRO A 14 21.51 7.52 1.27
N GLN A 15 22.37 6.67 0.68
CA GLN A 15 21.96 5.44 0.00
C GLN A 15 21.36 4.42 0.97
N GLU A 16 22.01 4.21 2.12
CA GLU A 16 21.49 3.34 3.17
C GLU A 16 20.17 3.87 3.72
N ALA A 17 20.04 5.19 3.92
CA ALA A 17 18.80 5.80 4.38
C ALA A 17 17.64 5.65 3.37
N GLU A 18 17.93 5.76 2.07
CA GLU A 18 16.94 5.52 1.00
C GLU A 18 16.48 4.06 0.97
N MET A 19 17.42 3.12 1.11
CA MET A 19 17.10 1.68 1.17
C MET A 19 16.22 1.36 2.39
N ASP A 20 16.54 1.92 3.56
CA ASP A 20 15.78 1.71 4.80
C ASP A 20 14.36 2.28 4.69
N ALA A 21 14.20 3.45 4.06
CA ALA A 21 12.90 4.04 3.78
C ALA A 21 12.08 3.17 2.79
N HIS A 22 12.73 2.57 1.79
CA HIS A 22 12.08 1.65 0.87
C HIS A 22 11.56 0.39 1.60
N LEU A 23 12.38 -0.17 2.50
CA LEU A 23 12.00 -1.33 3.32
C LEU A 23 10.83 -1.02 4.26
N ASP A 24 10.84 0.13 4.93
CA ASP A 24 9.74 0.55 5.80
C ASP A 24 8.43 0.73 5.01
N LYS A 25 8.50 1.32 3.82
CA LYS A 25 7.34 1.42 2.91
C LYS A 25 6.81 0.04 2.52
N TRP A 26 7.68 -0.88 2.09
CA TRP A 26 7.27 -2.24 1.73
C TRP A 26 6.62 -2.97 2.91
N CYS A 27 7.20 -2.86 4.10
CA CYS A 27 6.66 -3.47 5.32
C CYS A 27 5.29 -2.88 5.69
N LYS A 28 5.09 -1.57 5.52
CA LYS A 28 3.79 -0.90 5.71
C LYS A 28 2.76 -1.36 4.68
N ASP A 29 3.13 -1.47 3.40
CA ASP A 29 2.23 -1.91 2.34
C ASP A 29 1.80 -3.37 2.53
N LYS A 30 2.73 -4.26 2.94
CA LYS A 30 2.39 -5.65 3.29
C LYS A 30 1.44 -5.74 4.49
N ARG A 31 1.67 -4.93 5.54
CA ARG A 31 0.76 -4.84 6.69
C ARG A 31 -0.61 -4.28 6.30
N ARG A 32 -0.66 -3.30 5.40
CA ARG A 32 -1.90 -2.73 4.86
C ARG A 32 -2.68 -3.77 4.07
N ALA A 33 -2.01 -4.57 3.22
CA ALA A 33 -2.65 -5.69 2.51
C ALA A 33 -3.26 -6.72 3.47
N LYS A 34 -2.58 -7.03 4.59
CA LYS A 34 -3.11 -7.98 5.61
C LYS A 34 -4.27 -7.39 6.42
N LYS A 35 -4.23 -6.11 6.78
CA LYS A 35 -5.32 -5.41 7.49
C LYS A 35 -6.56 -5.24 6.61
N HIS A 36 -6.35 -5.13 5.31
CA HIS A 36 -7.39 -5.21 4.31
C HIS A 36 -7.66 -6.66 3.91
N GLY A 37 -7.90 -7.52 4.90
CA GLY A 37 -8.48 -8.83 4.66
C GLY A 37 -9.70 -8.63 3.76
N ALA A 38 -9.64 -9.23 2.57
CA ALA A 38 -10.70 -9.21 1.55
C ALA A 38 -11.44 -7.86 1.50
N PHE A 39 -10.82 -6.79 0.99
CA PHE A 39 -11.56 -5.58 0.68
C PHE A 39 -12.72 -5.88 -0.27
N SER A 40 -13.88 -6.11 0.33
CA SER A 40 -15.26 -6.04 -0.13
C SER A 40 -15.46 -5.94 -1.64
N LEU A 41 -15.04 -6.97 -2.39
CA LEU A 41 -15.59 -7.19 -3.73
C LEU A 41 -17.10 -7.41 -3.64
N GLU A 42 -17.61 -7.89 -2.51
CA GLU A 42 -19.04 -8.07 -2.30
C GLU A 42 -19.84 -6.75 -2.38
N LYS A 43 -19.35 -5.64 -1.82
CA LYS A 43 -20.05 -4.34 -1.96
C LYS A 43 -20.04 -3.80 -3.39
N LYS A 44 -18.98 -4.04 -4.16
CA LYS A 44 -18.94 -3.64 -5.58
C LYS A 44 -19.78 -4.57 -6.45
N ARG A 45 -19.74 -5.88 -6.22
CA ARG A 45 -20.52 -6.90 -6.94
C ARG A 45 -22.03 -6.71 -6.75
N ARG A 46 -22.50 -6.42 -5.52
CA ARG A 46 -23.93 -6.11 -5.27
C ARG A 46 -24.41 -4.87 -6.04
N LYS A 47 -23.58 -3.82 -6.15
CA LYS A 47 -23.90 -2.61 -6.93
C LYS A 47 -23.93 -2.88 -8.44
N GLN A 48 -23.07 -3.78 -8.94
CA GLN A 48 -23.04 -4.18 -10.34
C GLN A 48 -24.30 -4.98 -10.70
N HIS A 49 -24.63 -6.03 -9.94
CA HIS A 49 -25.84 -6.83 -10.19
C HIS A 49 -27.13 -6.02 -10.09
N ALA A 50 -27.19 -4.98 -9.24
CA ALA A 50 -28.35 -4.09 -9.16
C ALA A 50 -28.47 -3.14 -10.38
N LYS A 51 -27.35 -2.80 -11.02
CA LYS A 51 -27.35 -2.04 -12.29
C LYS A 51 -27.71 -2.94 -13.47
N ASP A 52 -27.16 -4.16 -13.51
CA ASP A 52 -27.40 -5.11 -14.60
C ASP A 52 -28.87 -5.59 -14.62
N LYS A 53 -29.50 -5.78 -13.45
CA LYS A 53 -30.95 -6.08 -13.35
C LYS A 53 -31.88 -4.92 -13.78
N LYS A 54 -31.36 -3.69 -13.87
CA LYS A 54 -32.15 -2.51 -14.26
C LYS A 54 -32.16 -2.27 -15.77
N MET A 55 -31.33 -2.99 -16.53
CA MET A 55 -31.29 -2.93 -17.98
C MET A 55 -32.21 -4.03 -18.54
N PRO A 56 -33.24 -3.71 -19.34
CA PRO A 56 -33.98 -4.76 -20.04
C PRO A 56 -33.02 -5.43 -21.03
N LEU A 57 -32.98 -6.77 -20.98
CA LEU A 57 -32.34 -7.57 -22.02
C LEU A 57 -33.19 -7.41 -23.28
N SER A 58 -32.73 -6.55 -24.19
CA SER A 58 -33.29 -6.39 -25.53
C SER A 58 -33.11 -7.65 -26.36
#